data_AF-A0A954CQN1-F1
#
_entry.id   AF-A0A954CQN1-F1
#
_cell.length_a   1.000
_cell.length_b   1.000
_cell.length_c   1.000
_cell.angle_alpha   90.00
_cell.angle_beta   90.00
_cell.angle_gamma   90.00
#
_symmetry.space_group_name_H-M   'P 1'
#
loop_
_entity.id
_entity.type
_entity.pdbx_description
1 polymer ?
#
loop_
_entity_poly.entity_id
_entity_poly.type
_entity_poly.pdbx_seq_one_letter_code
_entity_poly.pdbx_strand_id
1 'polypeptide(L)'
;WPWMEKFFEDDADRFRRSHLIGSLLFLPYGTAVDHFQHLVYEKPEATPGERREMWQQMERTYLPWRDFGGLPHVSDGGFWQAQRHIYNMPFYYIDYVLAQICALQFWVKSDENREQTMKDYVALCQRGGEAPFQELVKSAGLTSPFEPGCLSGVLKKSRDWLGAHK
;
A
#
# COMPACT_ATOMS: atom_id res chain seq x y z
N TRP A 1 -0.81 -17.86 -1.13
CA TRP A 1 -1.69 -18.00 -2.31
C TRP A 1 -1.94 -19.47 -2.71
N PRO A 2 -2.40 -20.37 -1.82
CA PRO A 2 -2.44 -21.80 -2.15
C PRO A 2 -3.62 -22.24 -3.02
N TRP A 3 -4.51 -21.32 -3.40
CA TRP A 3 -5.71 -21.63 -4.15
C TRP A 3 -5.83 -20.84 -5.46
N MET A 4 -4.80 -20.11 -5.88
CA MET A 4 -4.90 -19.24 -7.06
C MET A 4 -5.02 -20.03 -8.36
N GLU A 5 -4.51 -21.26 -8.40
CA GLU A 5 -4.74 -22.22 -9.49
C GLU A 5 -6.22 -22.49 -9.74
N LYS A 6 -7.07 -22.40 -8.71
CA LYS A 6 -8.52 -22.62 -8.86
C LYS A 6 -9.24 -21.47 -9.58
N PHE A 7 -8.60 -20.30 -9.67
CA PHE A 7 -9.19 -19.11 -10.29
C PHE A 7 -8.51 -18.76 -11.61
N PHE A 8 -7.22 -19.04 -11.73
CA PHE A 8 -6.39 -18.61 -12.83
C PHE A 8 -5.76 -19.76 -13.63
N GLU A 9 -5.92 -21.01 -13.18
CA GLU A 9 -5.38 -22.19 -13.86
C GLU A 9 -3.88 -21.99 -14.15
N ASP A 10 -3.48 -22.07 -15.43
CA ASP A 10 -2.10 -21.90 -15.89
C ASP A 10 -1.55 -20.47 -15.68
N ASP A 11 -2.42 -19.47 -15.48
CA ASP A 11 -2.04 -18.08 -15.24
C ASP A 11 -1.82 -17.74 -13.75
N ALA A 12 -1.93 -18.71 -12.83
CA ALA A 12 -1.81 -18.48 -11.39
C ALA A 12 -0.48 -17.83 -10.96
N ASP A 13 0.63 -18.21 -11.60
CA ASP A 13 1.94 -17.61 -11.31
C ASP A 13 2.05 -16.18 -11.83
N ARG A 14 1.46 -15.90 -13.00
CA ARG A 14 1.34 -14.54 -13.52
C ARG A 14 0.52 -13.68 -12.57
N PHE A 15 -0.57 -14.22 -12.02
CA PHE A 15 -1.37 -13.53 -11.01
C PHE A 15 -0.56 -13.22 -9.76
N ARG A 16 0.12 -14.20 -9.15
CA ARG A 16 0.92 -14.00 -7.93
C ARG A 16 1.97 -12.91 -8.12
N ARG A 17 2.65 -12.93 -9.26
CA ARG A 17 3.66 -11.93 -9.60
C ARG A 17 3.06 -10.53 -9.74
N SER A 18 1.99 -10.40 -10.52
CA SER A 18 1.30 -9.13 -10.70
C SER A 18 0.70 -8.60 -9.39
N HIS A 19 0.15 -9.48 -8.55
CA HIS A 19 -0.40 -9.12 -7.25
C HIS A 19 0.67 -8.57 -6.31
N LEU A 20 1.82 -9.25 -6.16
CA LEU A 20 2.91 -8.78 -5.31
C LEU A 20 3.48 -7.44 -5.82
N ILE A 21 3.71 -7.31 -7.13
CA ILE A 21 4.17 -6.06 -7.74
C ILE A 21 3.16 -4.95 -7.48
N GLY A 22 1.87 -5.20 -7.69
CA GLY A 22 0.80 -4.25 -7.42
C GLY A 22 0.77 -3.79 -5.96
N SER A 23 0.87 -4.72 -5.02
CA SER A 23 0.95 -4.43 -3.58
C SER A 23 2.15 -3.55 -3.22
N LEU A 24 3.31 -3.75 -3.84
CA LEU A 24 4.51 -2.95 -3.61
C LEU A 24 4.42 -1.56 -4.26
N LEU A 25 3.95 -1.48 -5.51
CA LEU A 25 3.76 -0.23 -6.24
C LEU A 25 2.64 0.63 -5.66
N PHE A 26 1.71 0.02 -4.92
CA PHE A 26 0.66 0.73 -4.20
C PHE A 26 1.22 1.60 -3.06
N LEU A 27 2.25 1.13 -2.33
CA LEU A 27 2.81 1.84 -1.18
C LEU A 27 3.17 3.31 -1.49
N PRO A 28 4.00 3.64 -2.51
CA PRO A 28 4.32 5.03 -2.83
C PRO A 28 3.09 5.83 -3.29
N TYR A 29 2.16 5.22 -4.02
CA TYR A 29 0.94 5.91 -4.44
C TYR A 29 0.04 6.26 -3.25
N GLY A 30 -0.15 5.33 -2.31
CA GLY A 30 -0.93 5.56 -1.11
C GLY A 30 -0.34 6.67 -0.24
N THR A 31 0.99 6.67 -0.06
CA THR A 31 1.69 7.75 0.66
C THR A 31 1.59 9.10 -0.07
N ALA A 32 1.63 9.11 -1.40
CA ALA A 32 1.45 10.33 -2.19
C ALA A 32 0.06 10.96 -1.97
N VAL A 33 -1.00 10.14 -1.91
CA VAL A 33 -2.37 10.60 -1.63
C VAL A 33 -2.51 11.17 -0.22
N ASP A 34 -1.90 10.54 0.77
CA ASP A 34 -1.92 11.04 2.14
C ASP A 34 -1.19 12.39 2.28
N HIS A 35 0.05 12.47 1.79
CA HIS A 35 0.83 13.70 1.80
C HIS A 35 0.14 14.82 1.00
N PHE A 36 -0.49 14.50 -0.13
CA PHE A 36 -1.33 15.46 -0.85
C PHE A 36 -2.45 16.05 0.03
N GLN A 37 -3.15 15.22 0.80
CA GLN A 37 -4.22 15.71 1.67
C GLN A 37 -3.65 16.63 2.75
N HIS A 38 -2.51 16.30 3.36
CA HIS A 38 -1.84 17.21 4.29
C HIS A 38 -1.60 18.59 3.68
N LEU A 39 -1.05 18.67 2.46
CA LEU A 39 -0.82 19.95 1.76
C LEU A 39 -2.13 20.74 1.53
N VAL A 40 -3.21 20.05 1.14
CA VAL A 40 -4.51 20.68 0.91
C VAL A 40 -5.11 21.25 2.20
N TYR A 41 -5.03 20.51 3.30
CA TYR A 41 -5.58 20.92 4.59
C TYR A 41 -4.70 21.96 5.32
N GLU A 42 -3.40 21.99 5.05
CA GLU A 42 -2.48 23.04 5.51
C GLU A 42 -2.66 24.37 4.76
N LYS A 43 -3.19 24.33 3.54
CA LYS A 43 -3.46 25.51 2.67
C LYS A 43 -4.92 25.53 2.19
N PRO A 44 -5.89 25.74 3.09
CA PRO A 44 -7.31 25.66 2.76
C PRO A 44 -7.75 26.65 1.65
N GLU A 45 -7.06 27.77 1.52
CA GLU A 45 -7.27 28.81 0.50
C GLU A 45 -6.73 28.47 -0.89
N ALA A 46 -5.98 27.38 -1.03
CA ALA A 46 -5.40 26.96 -2.30
C ALA A 46 -6.48 26.78 -3.36
N THR A 47 -6.29 27.42 -4.51
CA THR A 47 -7.14 27.35 -5.68
C THR A 47 -7.13 25.94 -6.29
N PRO A 48 -8.13 25.59 -7.13
CA PRO A 48 -8.11 24.32 -7.86
C PRO A 48 -6.85 24.08 -8.70
N GLY A 49 -6.25 25.15 -9.24
CA GLY A 49 -4.98 25.09 -9.99
C GLY A 49 -3.80 24.74 -9.07
N GLU A 50 -3.65 25.45 -7.95
CA GLU A 50 -2.58 25.16 -6.98
C GLU A 50 -2.70 23.74 -6.41
N ARG A 51 -3.91 23.21 -6.20
CA ARG A 51 -4.10 21.81 -5.78
C ARG A 51 -3.64 20.81 -6.85
N ARG A 52 -3.77 21.11 -8.14
CA ARG A 52 -3.20 20.28 -9.20
C ARG A 52 -1.67 20.30 -9.18
N GLU A 53 -1.08 21.47 -8.96
CA GLU A 53 0.38 21.61 -8.83
C GLU A 53 0.92 20.85 -7.61
N MET A 54 0.22 20.92 -6.47
CA MET A 54 0.53 20.12 -5.27
C MET A 54 0.51 18.62 -5.59
N TRP A 55 -0.50 18.14 -6.31
CA TRP A 55 -0.56 16.73 -6.71
C TRP A 55 0.60 16.34 -7.65
N GLN A 56 0.93 17.17 -8.64
CA GLN A 56 2.09 16.93 -9.51
C GLN A 56 3.40 16.85 -8.72
N GLN A 57 3.56 17.65 -7.65
CA GLN A 57 4.70 17.52 -6.74
C GLN A 57 4.75 16.14 -6.08
N MET A 58 3.60 15.60 -5.65
CA MET A 58 3.53 14.26 -5.06
C MET A 58 3.87 13.18 -6.09
N GLU A 59 3.35 13.28 -7.32
CA GLU A 59 3.68 12.33 -8.39
C GLU A 59 5.17 12.33 -8.71
N ARG A 60 5.80 13.51 -8.84
CA ARG A 60 7.26 13.61 -9.05
C ARG A 60 8.07 13.01 -7.90
N THR A 61 7.59 13.12 -6.66
CA THR A 61 8.29 12.67 -5.46
C THR A 61 8.20 11.15 -5.27
N TYR A 62 6.99 10.60 -5.35
CA TYR A 62 6.72 9.20 -5.01
C TYR A 62 6.64 8.29 -6.23
N LEU A 63 6.34 8.84 -7.41
CA LEU A 63 6.04 8.10 -8.63
C LEU A 63 6.83 8.66 -9.83
N PRO A 64 8.15 8.86 -9.73
CA PRO A 64 8.95 9.55 -10.76
C PRO A 64 8.98 8.83 -12.12
N TRP A 65 8.58 7.57 -12.17
CA TRP A 65 8.48 6.77 -13.40
C TRP A 65 7.12 6.90 -14.11
N ARG A 66 6.16 7.65 -13.55
CA ARG A 66 4.82 7.78 -14.12
C ARG A 66 4.86 8.71 -15.34
N ASP A 67 4.38 8.20 -16.46
CA ASP A 67 4.23 8.92 -17.72
C ASP A 67 2.81 8.72 -18.23
N PHE A 68 2.08 9.82 -18.41
CA PHE A 68 0.71 9.82 -18.94
C PHE A 68 0.65 10.04 -20.45
N GLY A 69 1.82 10.18 -21.11
CA GLY A 69 1.92 10.52 -22.51
C GLY A 69 1.21 11.84 -22.82
N GLY A 70 0.36 11.84 -23.84
CA GLY A 70 -0.37 13.03 -24.30
C GLY A 70 -1.68 13.33 -23.58
N LEU A 71 -2.03 12.65 -22.49
CA LEU A 71 -3.34 12.81 -21.84
C LEU A 71 -3.39 14.10 -20.99
N PRO A 72 -4.13 15.16 -21.40
CA PRO A 72 -3.97 16.47 -20.79
C PRO A 72 -4.40 16.55 -19.32
N HIS A 73 -5.55 15.95 -18.99
CA HIS A 73 -6.14 16.09 -17.66
C HIS A 73 -5.26 15.52 -16.53
N VAL A 74 -4.73 14.32 -16.74
CA VAL A 74 -3.89 13.65 -15.74
C VAL A 74 -2.47 14.21 -15.73
N SER A 75 -1.95 14.62 -16.89
CA SER A 75 -0.66 15.32 -16.99
C SER A 75 -0.69 16.67 -16.26
N ASP A 76 -1.83 17.36 -16.27
CA ASP A 76 -2.08 18.60 -15.54
C ASP A 76 -2.52 18.36 -14.08
N GLY A 77 -2.10 17.26 -13.47
CA GLY A 77 -2.33 17.01 -12.04
C GLY A 77 -3.76 16.65 -11.65
N GLY A 78 -4.61 16.25 -12.59
CA GLY A 78 -6.00 15.86 -12.33
C GLY A 78 -6.20 14.43 -11.80
N PHE A 79 -5.16 13.59 -11.79
CA PHE A 79 -5.32 12.15 -11.52
C PHE A 79 -5.95 11.83 -10.15
N TRP A 80 -5.63 12.60 -9.10
CA TRP A 80 -6.20 12.42 -7.76
C TRP A 80 -7.72 12.58 -7.71
N GLN A 81 -8.33 13.26 -8.69
CA GLN A 81 -9.78 13.51 -8.72
C GLN A 81 -10.58 12.21 -8.92
N ALA A 82 -9.97 11.16 -9.49
CA ALA A 82 -10.57 9.84 -9.57
C ALA A 82 -10.60 9.11 -8.21
N GLN A 83 -9.85 9.61 -7.22
CA GLN A 83 -9.68 8.96 -5.92
C GLN A 83 -10.79 9.36 -4.95
N ARG A 84 -11.89 8.61 -4.98
CA ARG A 84 -13.11 8.87 -4.17
C ARG A 84 -12.87 9.07 -2.67
N HIS A 85 -11.84 8.44 -2.10
CA HIS A 85 -11.52 8.54 -0.68
C HIS A 85 -11.18 9.97 -0.26
N ILE A 86 -10.51 10.74 -1.13
CA ILE A 86 -10.15 12.15 -0.85
C ILE A 86 -11.40 13.00 -0.61
N TYR A 87 -12.49 12.70 -1.33
CA TYR A 87 -13.73 13.45 -1.21
C TYR A 87 -14.61 12.97 -0.05
N ASN A 88 -14.66 11.65 0.18
CA ASN A 88 -15.65 11.07 1.08
C ASN A 88 -15.13 10.83 2.50
N MET A 89 -13.84 10.53 2.66
CA MET A 89 -13.22 10.13 3.92
C MET A 89 -11.79 10.68 3.98
N PRO A 90 -11.61 11.98 4.29
CA PRO A 90 -10.30 12.60 4.35
C PRO A 90 -9.32 11.83 5.24
N PHE A 91 -8.04 11.79 4.84
CA PHE A 91 -6.94 11.10 5.52
C PHE A 91 -7.05 9.57 5.68
N TYR A 92 -8.14 8.94 5.26
CA TYR A 92 -8.31 7.48 5.37
C TYR A 92 -7.36 6.67 4.45
N TYR A 93 -6.68 7.30 3.50
CA TYR A 93 -5.91 6.54 2.51
C TYR A 93 -4.59 5.97 3.06
N ILE A 94 -4.02 6.59 4.11
CA ILE A 94 -2.80 6.11 4.75
C ILE A 94 -3.01 4.77 5.46
N ASP A 95 -4.22 4.50 5.95
CA ASP A 95 -4.61 3.24 6.59
C ASP A 95 -4.32 2.05 5.68
N TYR A 96 -4.57 2.17 4.36
CA TYR A 96 -4.26 1.12 3.40
C TYR A 96 -2.76 0.86 3.29
N VAL A 97 -1.92 1.90 3.35
CA VAL A 97 -0.46 1.74 3.30
C VAL A 97 0.03 1.01 4.55
N LEU A 98 -0.42 1.45 5.74
CA LEU A 98 -0.04 0.83 7.01
C LEU A 98 -0.51 -0.63 7.08
N ALA A 99 -1.74 -0.91 6.63
CA ALA A 99 -2.28 -2.27 6.55
C ALA A 99 -1.55 -3.12 5.51
N GLN A 100 -1.17 -2.57 4.34
CA GLN A 100 -0.42 -3.28 3.31
C GLN A 100 0.96 -3.71 3.80
N ILE A 101 1.63 -2.90 4.63
CA ILE A 101 2.89 -3.28 5.29
C ILE A 101 2.66 -4.49 6.22
N CYS A 102 1.60 -4.48 7.02
CA CYS A 102 1.25 -5.61 7.89
C CYS A 102 0.89 -6.87 7.08
N ALA A 103 0.12 -6.72 5.99
CA ALA A 103 -0.25 -7.82 5.11
C ALA A 103 0.97 -8.45 4.42
N LEU A 104 1.96 -7.64 4.02
CA LEU A 104 3.21 -8.15 3.46
C LEU A 104 4.03 -8.94 4.48
N GLN A 105 4.02 -8.54 5.76
CA GLN A 105 4.65 -9.34 6.82
C GLN A 105 3.95 -10.69 7.00
N PHE A 106 2.61 -10.72 6.98
CA PHE A 106 1.87 -11.97 6.97
C PHE A 106 2.18 -12.83 5.75
N TRP A 107 2.34 -12.23 4.58
CA TRP A 107 2.78 -12.95 3.37
C TRP A 107 4.13 -13.63 3.59
N VAL A 108 5.14 -12.92 4.12
CA VAL A 108 6.45 -13.50 4.46
C VAL A 108 6.31 -14.65 5.45
N LYS A 109 5.62 -14.44 6.58
CA LYS A 109 5.40 -15.46 7.61
C LYS A 109 4.67 -16.69 7.05
N SER A 110 3.72 -16.48 6.13
CA SER A 110 2.93 -17.57 5.54
C SER A 110 3.74 -18.47 4.62
N ASP A 111 4.83 -17.96 4.06
CA ASP A 111 5.78 -18.74 3.25
C ASP A 111 6.65 -19.64 4.13
N GLU A 112 6.94 -19.22 5.36
CA GLU A 112 7.72 -19.99 6.35
C GLU A 112 6.85 -21.01 7.10
N ASN A 113 5.71 -20.59 7.64
CA ASN A 113 4.77 -21.44 8.36
C ASN A 113 3.33 -20.94 8.17
N ARG A 114 2.67 -21.46 7.13
CA ARG A 114 1.30 -21.08 6.77
C ARG A 114 0.27 -21.39 7.86
N GLU A 115 0.38 -22.53 8.54
CA GLU A 115 -0.60 -22.94 9.54
C GLU A 115 -0.56 -22.02 10.76
N GLN A 116 0.63 -21.76 11.29
CA GLN A 116 0.79 -20.85 12.41
C GLN A 116 0.37 -19.43 12.03
N THR A 117 0.77 -18.96 10.85
CA THR A 117 0.39 -17.63 10.35
C THR A 117 -1.12 -17.45 10.26
N MET A 118 -1.85 -18.49 9.83
CA MET A 118 -3.31 -18.46 9.81
C MET A 118 -3.91 -18.41 11.21
N LYS A 119 -3.33 -19.12 12.19
CA LYS A 119 -3.76 -19.05 13.60
C LYS A 119 -3.55 -17.63 14.16
N ASP A 120 -2.40 -17.03 13.92
CA ASP A 120 -2.09 -15.66 14.34
C ASP A 120 -3.07 -14.64 13.72
N TYR A 121 -3.38 -14.80 12.42
CA TYR A 121 -4.37 -13.95 11.73
C TYR A 121 -5.78 -14.11 12.30
N VAL A 122 -6.24 -15.34 12.55
CA VAL A 122 -7.57 -15.58 13.13
C VAL A 122 -7.66 -15.02 14.54
N ALA A 123 -6.60 -15.18 15.35
CA ALA A 123 -6.54 -14.59 16.69
C ALA A 123 -6.63 -13.06 16.62
N LEU A 124 -5.91 -12.42 15.70
CA LEU A 124 -6.05 -10.98 15.44
C LEU A 124 -7.49 -10.58 15.10
N CYS A 125 -8.16 -11.32 14.20
CA CYS A 125 -9.55 -11.02 13.83
C CYS A 125 -10.52 -11.13 15.03
N GLN A 126 -10.29 -12.07 15.95
CA GLN A 126 -11.13 -12.26 17.14
C GLN A 126 -11.07 -11.08 18.11
N ARG A 127 -9.97 -10.31 18.11
CA ARG A 127 -9.81 -9.10 18.93
C ARG A 127 -10.69 -7.94 18.46
N GLY A 128 -11.07 -7.91 17.18
CA GLY A 128 -11.85 -6.81 16.62
C GLY A 128 -11.21 -5.44 16.89
N GLY A 129 -12.01 -4.50 17.41
CA GLY A 129 -11.58 -3.15 17.79
C GLY A 129 -11.25 -2.97 19.28
N GLU A 130 -10.97 -4.06 20.01
CA GLU A 130 -10.79 -4.00 21.47
C GLU A 130 -9.52 -3.27 21.93
N ALA A 131 -8.56 -3.03 21.03
CA ALA A 131 -7.27 -2.42 21.34
C ALA A 131 -6.78 -1.47 20.23
N PRO A 132 -5.87 -0.53 20.54
CA PRO A 132 -5.25 0.35 19.56
C PRO A 132 -4.46 -0.41 18.49
N PHE A 133 -4.27 0.21 17.32
CA PHE A 133 -3.60 -0.38 16.15
C PHE A 133 -2.25 -1.04 16.49
N GLN A 134 -1.34 -0.34 17.18
CA GLN A 134 -0.01 -0.86 17.48
C GLN A 134 -0.06 -2.11 18.37
N GLU A 135 -1.02 -2.19 19.28
CA GLU A 135 -1.22 -3.38 20.13
C GLU A 135 -1.81 -4.55 19.35
N LEU A 136 -2.74 -4.28 18.41
CA LEU A 136 -3.27 -5.29 17.50
C LEU A 136 -2.15 -5.88 16.62
N VAL A 137 -1.32 -5.02 16.00
CA VAL A 137 -0.16 -5.44 15.19
C VAL A 137 0.80 -6.29 16.01
N LYS A 138 1.16 -5.85 17.22
CA LYS A 138 2.06 -6.61 18.10
C LYS A 138 1.48 -7.96 18.50
N SER A 139 0.18 -8.04 18.79
CA SER A 139 -0.48 -9.30 19.16
C SER A 139 -0.49 -10.35 18.05
N ALA A 140 -0.45 -9.90 16.79
CA ALA A 140 -0.32 -10.76 15.62
C ALA A 140 1.12 -11.21 15.34
N GLY A 141 2.07 -10.86 16.23
CA GLY A 141 3.49 -11.14 16.04
C GLY A 141 4.07 -10.44 14.82
N LEU A 142 3.59 -9.22 14.54
CA LEU A 142 4.08 -8.33 13.49
C LEU A 142 4.85 -7.16 14.09
N THR A 143 5.75 -6.58 13.29
CA THR A 143 6.46 -5.34 13.61
C THR A 143 5.60 -4.14 13.21
N SER A 144 5.48 -3.16 14.09
CA SER A 144 4.76 -1.91 13.80
C SER A 144 5.31 -1.24 12.53
N PRO A 145 4.47 -0.75 11.61
CA PRO A 145 4.93 -0.04 10.41
C PRO A 145 5.66 1.28 10.73
N PHE A 146 5.55 1.77 11.97
CA PHE A 146 6.27 2.95 12.45
C PHE A 146 7.67 2.63 13.01
N GLU A 147 8.01 1.34 13.19
CA GLU A 147 9.31 0.96 13.72
C GLU A 147 10.39 0.95 12.63
N PRO A 148 11.59 1.48 12.92
CA PRO A 148 12.71 1.44 11.99
C PRO A 148 13.00 0.04 11.49
N GLY A 149 13.15 -0.11 10.18
CA GLY A 149 13.52 -1.39 9.56
C GLY A 149 12.37 -2.39 9.37
N CYS A 150 11.12 -2.06 9.76
CA CYS A 150 9.93 -2.92 9.59
C CYS A 150 9.83 -3.56 8.18
N LEU A 151 10.12 -2.78 7.13
CA LEU A 151 10.03 -3.24 5.74
C LEU A 151 11.23 -4.05 5.24
N SER A 152 12.35 -4.09 5.95
CA SER A 152 13.61 -4.64 5.42
C SER A 152 13.48 -6.12 5.06
N GLY A 153 12.86 -6.92 5.94
CA GLY A 153 12.61 -8.34 5.69
C GLY A 153 11.65 -8.57 4.53
N VAL A 154 10.56 -7.78 4.48
CA VAL A 154 9.57 -7.81 3.39
C VAL A 154 10.22 -7.50 2.04
N LEU A 155 11.02 -6.43 1.96
CA LEU A 155 11.65 -6.01 0.71
C LEU A 155 12.69 -7.02 0.24
N LYS A 156 13.48 -7.61 1.16
CA LYS A 156 14.42 -8.68 0.83
C LYS A 156 13.67 -9.88 0.24
N LYS A 157 12.67 -10.39 0.96
CA LYS A 157 11.87 -11.54 0.50
C LYS A 157 11.18 -11.26 -0.83
N SER A 158 10.63 -10.06 -1.01
CA SER A 158 9.97 -9.66 -2.25
C SER A 158 10.94 -9.63 -3.43
N ARG A 159 12.16 -9.13 -3.21
CA ARG A 159 13.21 -9.10 -4.25
C ARG A 159 13.62 -10.50 -4.68
N ASP A 160 13.87 -11.38 -3.71
CA ASP A 160 14.24 -12.78 -3.95
C ASP A 160 13.10 -13.51 -4.68
N TRP A 161 11.86 -13.34 -4.23
CA TRP A 161 10.69 -13.97 -4.84
C TRP A 161 10.43 -13.48 -6.27
N LEU A 162 10.65 -12.19 -6.56
CA LEU A 162 10.48 -11.62 -7.90
C LEU A 162 11.66 -11.89 -8.84
N GLY A 163 12.75 -12.51 -8.35
CA GLY A 163 13.99 -12.69 -9.11
C GLY A 163 14.66 -11.38 -9.50
N ALA A 164 14.43 -10.30 -8.75
CA ALA A 164 14.96 -8.97 -9.03
C ALA A 164 16.37 -8.80 -8.44
N HIS A 165 17.31 -9.64 -8.87
CA HIS A 165 18.72 -9.47 -8.55
C HIS A 165 19.30 -8.40 -9.48
N LYS A 166 19.85 -7.33 -8.89
CA LYS A 166 20.69 -6.38 -9.62
C LYS A 166 22.08 -6.96 -9.80
#